data_AF-A0AA97JEF6-F1
#
_entry.id   AF-A0AA97JEF6-F1
#
_cell.length_a   1.000
_cell.length_b   1.000
_cell.length_c   1.000
_cell.angle_alpha   90.00
_cell.angle_beta   90.00
_cell.angle_gamma   90.00
#
_symmetry.space_group_name_H-M   'P 1'
#
loop_
_entity.id
_entity.type
_entity.pdbx_description
1 polymer ?
#
loop_
_entity_poly.entity_id
_entity_poly.type
_entity_poly.pdbx_seq_one_letter_code
_entity_poly.pdbx_strand_id
1 'polypeptide(L)'
;MGRYLVQIGAKFMFVSGMFVSGCVTILFGMLDRAPDGPVFIGLCFLVRAIDAVGFSAAMTASFSILAKAFPNNIATVLGSLEIFTGLGLVLGPPIGGFLYQSFGYEIPFIVLGSVVIIMVPLNMYLLPKYDSAPTKDSFWKLITIPKVLVLSSTIFSLSASFGFLDPTMSLFVLKKFQLPVGYVGLVFLGLALSYSLSSPFLGFLSDKKPPLRKWLLVTGGLLASLCYFLLGPAPVLHVESKLWLFVLMLVFIGFALGMSGIPAFPEILNCAYENGFQEGLSLLGLVSGLFSALWSLGSFVGPTLGGFLNGKLGFEWAAAIQGGWPLLSGIVIGIYYIYETSRKRRSSPQDILGTEQERAHLLSSET
;
A
#
# COMPACT_ATOMS: atom_id res chain seq x y z
N MET A 1 12.00 9.23 6.17
CA MET A 1 12.63 8.14 6.96
C MET A 1 13.54 7.25 6.14
N GLY A 2 13.13 6.78 4.95
CA GLY A 2 13.93 5.87 4.11
C GLY A 2 15.41 6.25 3.86
N ARG A 3 15.70 7.53 3.60
CA ARG A 3 17.09 8.02 3.45
C ARG A 3 17.95 7.87 4.72
N TYR A 4 17.33 8.04 5.89
CA TYR A 4 18.01 7.96 7.18
C TYR A 4 18.14 6.53 7.71
N LEU A 5 17.52 5.56 7.03
CA LEU A 5 17.50 4.16 7.44
C LEU A 5 18.90 3.54 7.52
N VAL A 6 19.81 3.97 6.65
CA VAL A 6 21.22 3.54 6.66
C VAL A 6 22.01 4.14 7.83
N GLN A 7 21.74 5.39 8.20
CA GLN A 7 22.46 6.09 9.27
C GLN A 7 21.99 5.65 10.67
N ILE A 8 20.68 5.43 10.81
CA ILE A 8 20.03 5.08 12.07
C ILE A 8 20.06 3.56 12.29
N GLY A 9 20.03 2.78 11.20
CA GLY A 9 19.89 1.33 11.21
C GLY A 9 18.42 0.89 11.22
N ALA A 10 18.07 -0.09 10.37
CA ALA A 10 16.67 -0.51 10.21
C ALA A 10 16.06 -1.07 11.49
N LYS A 11 16.80 -1.88 12.25
CA LYS A 11 16.33 -2.44 13.53
C LYS A 11 16.00 -1.34 14.54
N PHE A 12 16.91 -0.38 14.72
CA PHE A 12 16.69 0.71 15.67
C PHE A 12 15.55 1.62 15.21
N MET A 13 15.47 1.94 13.92
CA MET A 13 14.36 2.72 13.35
C MET A 13 13.00 2.04 13.57
N PHE A 14 12.92 0.72 13.40
CA PHE A 14 11.69 -0.04 13.66
C PHE A 14 11.30 -0.01 15.15
N VAL A 15 12.26 -0.34 16.02
CA VAL A 15 12.04 -0.44 17.48
C VAL A 15 11.71 0.93 18.09
N SER A 16 12.45 1.97 17.72
CA SER A 16 12.18 3.34 18.19
C SER A 16 10.85 3.88 17.67
N GLY A 17 10.51 3.62 16.39
CA GLY A 17 9.21 4.01 15.83
C GLY A 17 8.03 3.35 16.54
N MET A 18 8.12 2.04 16.81
CA MET A 18 7.13 1.30 17.59
C MET A 18 7.01 1.81 19.03
N PHE A 19 8.14 2.07 19.69
CA PHE A 19 8.14 2.61 21.05
C PHE A 19 7.47 3.99 21.12
N VAL A 20 7.83 4.90 20.22
CA VAL A 20 7.22 6.23 20.13
C VAL A 20 5.71 6.10 19.85
N SER A 21 5.30 5.29 18.87
CA SER A 21 3.88 5.11 18.55
C SER A 21 3.09 4.53 19.72
N GLY A 22 3.64 3.55 20.46
CA GLY A 22 3.02 2.98 21.65
C GLY A 22 2.84 4.01 22.78
N CYS A 23 3.89 4.78 23.10
CA CYS A 23 3.82 5.84 24.11
C CYS A 23 2.82 6.94 23.72
N VAL A 24 2.85 7.36 22.46
CA VAL A 24 1.99 8.42 21.94
C VAL A 24 0.53 7.96 21.87
N THR A 25 0.27 6.68 21.59
CA THR A 25 -1.07 6.09 21.65
C THR A 25 -1.64 6.15 23.07
N ILE A 26 -0.84 5.80 24.10
CA ILE A 26 -1.27 5.94 25.50
C ILE A 26 -1.55 7.40 25.85
N LEU A 27 -0.64 8.31 25.46
CA LEU A 27 -0.82 9.75 25.66
C LEU A 27 -2.11 10.25 25.00
N PHE A 28 -2.44 9.77 23.80
CA PHE A 28 -3.68 10.11 23.11
C PHE A 28 -4.93 9.69 23.92
N GLY A 29 -4.89 8.55 24.61
CA GLY A 29 -5.97 8.14 25.52
C GLY A 29 -6.15 9.07 26.71
N MET A 30 -5.06 9.68 27.19
CA MET A 30 -5.07 10.61 28.34
C MET A 30 -5.45 12.05 27.97
N LEU A 31 -5.57 12.36 26.67
CA LEU A 31 -5.90 13.73 26.20
C LEU A 31 -7.30 14.17 26.63
N ASP A 32 -8.20 13.25 26.99
CA ASP A 32 -9.53 13.57 27.55
C ASP A 32 -9.46 14.36 28.86
N ARG A 33 -8.30 14.35 29.54
CA ARG A 33 -8.05 15.13 30.75
C ARG A 33 -7.53 16.55 30.48
N ALA A 34 -7.25 16.89 29.23
CA ALA A 34 -6.78 18.21 28.85
C ALA A 34 -7.94 19.22 28.83
N PRO A 35 -7.69 20.52 29.09
CA PRO A 35 -8.73 21.53 29.09
C PRO A 35 -9.38 21.68 27.70
N ASP A 36 -10.71 21.79 27.71
CA ASP A 36 -11.53 21.95 26.51
C ASP A 36 -11.12 23.16 25.66
N GLY A 37 -11.39 23.06 24.35
CA GLY A 37 -11.20 24.15 23.40
C GLY A 37 -9.90 24.06 22.60
N PRO A 38 -9.28 25.20 22.22
CA PRO A 38 -8.14 25.23 21.30
C PRO A 38 -6.92 24.44 21.79
N VAL A 39 -6.74 24.32 23.11
CA VAL A 39 -5.61 23.59 23.73
C VAL A 39 -5.72 22.09 23.46
N PHE A 40 -6.90 21.49 23.69
CA PHE A 40 -7.17 20.09 23.35
C PHE A 40 -6.91 19.80 21.86
N ILE A 41 -7.38 20.68 20.98
CA ILE A 41 -7.18 20.55 19.53
C ILE A 41 -5.68 20.60 19.18
N GLY A 42 -4.94 21.57 19.75
CA GLY A 42 -3.51 21.70 19.54
C GLY A 42 -2.72 20.47 20.01
N LEU A 43 -3.07 19.92 21.17
CA LEU A 43 -2.48 18.69 21.69
C LEU A 43 -2.82 17.48 20.81
N CYS A 44 -4.06 17.35 20.34
CA CYS A 44 -4.45 16.29 19.41
C CYS A 44 -3.60 16.30 18.14
N PHE A 45 -3.40 17.47 17.53
CA PHE A 45 -2.54 17.59 16.34
C PHE A 45 -1.09 17.25 16.63
N LEU A 46 -0.56 17.71 17.76
CA LEU A 46 0.81 17.43 18.16
C LEU A 46 1.05 15.92 18.35
N VAL A 47 0.20 15.28 19.15
CA VAL A 47 0.28 13.84 19.43
C VAL A 47 0.14 13.03 18.13
N ARG A 48 -0.81 13.39 17.25
CA ARG A 48 -0.98 12.72 15.95
C ARG A 48 0.20 12.93 15.00
N ALA A 49 0.82 14.10 15.01
CA ALA A 49 2.02 14.35 14.21
C ALA A 49 3.20 13.48 14.67
N ILE A 50 3.40 13.37 15.99
CA ILE A 50 4.47 12.53 16.56
C ILE A 50 4.20 11.04 16.26
N ASP A 51 2.96 10.59 16.42
CA ASP A 51 2.58 9.20 16.09
C ASP A 51 2.81 8.89 14.61
N ALA A 52 2.42 9.80 13.70
CA ALA A 52 2.63 9.64 12.27
C ALA A 52 4.13 9.51 11.92
N VAL A 53 4.99 10.28 12.58
CA VAL A 53 6.46 10.17 12.42
C VAL A 53 6.96 8.80 12.90
N GLY A 54 6.54 8.35 14.09
CA GLY A 54 6.91 7.04 14.64
C GLY A 54 6.41 5.86 13.79
N PHE A 55 5.13 5.89 13.40
CA PHE A 55 4.50 4.89 12.55
C PHE A 55 5.18 4.84 11.18
N SER A 56 5.44 5.98 10.53
CA SER A 56 6.11 6.00 9.22
C SER A 56 7.54 5.43 9.27
N ALA A 57 8.27 5.68 10.36
CA ALA A 57 9.60 5.11 10.59
C ALA A 57 9.53 3.59 10.74
N ALA A 58 8.60 3.08 11.55
CA ALA A 58 8.39 1.66 11.74
C ALA A 58 7.96 0.95 10.44
N MET A 59 7.00 1.51 9.71
CA MET A 59 6.51 0.95 8.44
C MET A 59 7.61 0.89 7.37
N THR A 60 8.37 1.97 7.19
CA THR A 60 9.49 2.04 6.24
C THR A 60 10.56 0.99 6.58
N ALA A 61 10.91 0.89 7.86
CA ALA A 61 11.90 -0.07 8.34
C ALA A 61 11.42 -1.52 8.19
N SER A 62 10.13 -1.79 8.45
CA SER A 62 9.50 -3.11 8.30
C SER A 62 9.65 -3.65 6.88
N PHE A 63 9.27 -2.85 5.88
CA PHE A 63 9.42 -3.26 4.47
C PHE A 63 10.87 -3.49 4.06
N SER A 64 11.79 -2.65 4.55
CA SER A 64 13.22 -2.80 4.28
C SER A 64 13.81 -4.06 4.90
N ILE A 65 13.46 -4.34 6.16
CA ILE A 65 13.86 -5.55 6.89
C ILE A 65 13.33 -6.79 6.19
N LEU A 66 12.04 -6.80 5.84
CA LEU A 66 11.40 -7.92 5.15
C LEU A 66 12.09 -8.21 3.82
N ALA A 67 12.30 -7.18 3.00
CA ALA A 67 12.93 -7.34 1.70
C ALA A 67 14.38 -7.83 1.82
N LYS A 68 15.09 -7.44 2.88
CA LYS A 68 16.45 -7.91 3.16
C LYS A 68 16.48 -9.34 3.71
N ALA A 69 15.51 -9.71 4.54
CA ALA A 69 15.40 -11.04 5.14
C ALA A 69 14.95 -12.11 4.13
N PHE A 70 14.08 -11.75 3.18
CA PHE A 70 13.47 -12.67 2.23
C PHE A 70 13.62 -12.19 0.77
N PRO A 71 14.85 -12.05 0.24
CA PRO A 71 15.09 -11.44 -1.06
C PRO A 71 14.42 -12.16 -2.23
N ASN A 72 14.21 -13.48 -2.12
CA ASN A 72 13.59 -14.29 -3.17
C ASN A 72 12.06 -14.36 -3.08
N ASN A 73 11.48 -14.06 -1.92
CA ASN A 73 10.05 -14.27 -1.63
C ASN A 73 9.38 -13.00 -1.07
N ILE A 74 9.83 -11.82 -1.52
CA ILE A 74 9.38 -10.52 -0.99
C ILE A 74 7.86 -10.38 -1.11
N ALA A 75 7.27 -10.71 -2.27
CA ALA A 75 5.84 -10.52 -2.49
C ALA A 75 4.99 -11.46 -1.62
N THR A 76 5.45 -12.71 -1.44
CA THR A 76 4.77 -13.72 -0.62
C THR A 76 4.76 -13.35 0.85
N VAL A 77 5.90 -12.89 1.38
CA VAL A 77 5.99 -12.47 2.79
C VAL A 77 5.19 -11.17 3.00
N LEU A 78 5.26 -10.21 2.08
CA LEU A 78 4.40 -9.01 2.11
C LEU A 78 2.92 -9.40 2.13
N GLY A 79 2.49 -10.24 1.19
CA GLY A 79 1.10 -10.72 1.11
C GLY A 79 0.65 -11.49 2.35
N SER A 80 1.57 -12.18 3.04
CA SER A 80 1.30 -12.86 4.30
C SER A 80 1.14 -11.87 5.47
N LEU A 81 1.93 -10.80 5.51
CA LEU A 81 1.75 -9.72 6.49
C LEU A 81 0.40 -9.01 6.35
N GLU A 82 -0.10 -8.86 5.11
CA GLU A 82 -1.41 -8.26 4.85
C GLU A 82 -2.60 -9.06 5.39
N ILE A 83 -2.40 -10.35 5.71
CA ILE A 83 -3.39 -11.12 6.48
C ILE A 83 -3.57 -10.49 7.86
N PHE A 84 -2.46 -10.19 8.53
CA PHE A 84 -2.48 -9.57 9.86
C PHE A 84 -2.99 -8.13 9.80
N THR A 85 -2.66 -7.37 8.75
CA THR A 85 -3.23 -6.04 8.52
C THR A 85 -4.77 -6.10 8.45
N GLY A 86 -5.32 -6.98 7.61
CA GLY A 86 -6.79 -7.06 7.51
C GLY A 86 -7.46 -7.70 8.71
N LEU A 87 -6.80 -8.64 9.42
CA LEU A 87 -7.28 -9.10 10.72
C LEU A 87 -7.35 -7.94 11.73
N GLY A 88 -6.35 -7.06 11.74
CA GLY A 88 -6.36 -5.84 12.56
C GLY A 88 -7.52 -4.90 12.19
N LEU A 89 -7.78 -4.72 10.89
CA LEU A 89 -8.89 -3.90 10.41
C LEU A 89 -10.26 -4.48 10.80
N VAL A 90 -10.39 -5.81 10.78
CA VAL A 90 -11.64 -6.53 11.11
C VAL A 90 -11.89 -6.60 12.61
N LEU A 91 -10.88 -6.97 13.40
CA LEU A 91 -11.00 -7.19 14.84
C LEU A 91 -10.84 -5.90 15.66
N GLY A 92 -10.19 -4.88 15.10
CA GLY A 92 -9.93 -3.61 15.76
C GLY A 92 -11.19 -2.91 16.28
N PRO A 93 -12.20 -2.60 15.44
CA PRO A 93 -13.40 -1.90 15.89
C PRO A 93 -14.23 -2.68 16.92
N PRO A 94 -14.48 -3.99 16.79
CA PRO A 94 -15.17 -4.76 17.84
C PRO A 94 -14.42 -4.79 19.18
N ILE A 95 -13.11 -5.04 19.16
CA ILE A 95 -12.30 -5.10 20.40
C ILE A 95 -12.22 -3.71 21.04
N GLY A 96 -11.96 -2.67 20.25
CA GLY A 96 -11.91 -1.29 20.73
C GLY A 96 -13.26 -0.81 21.26
N GLY A 97 -14.36 -1.13 20.58
CA GLY A 97 -15.72 -0.82 21.00
C GLY A 97 -16.11 -1.53 22.30
N PHE A 98 -15.75 -2.81 22.45
CA PHE A 98 -15.98 -3.55 23.69
C PHE A 98 -15.21 -2.95 24.88
N LEU A 99 -13.92 -2.64 24.70
CA LEU A 99 -13.10 -1.99 25.72
C LEU A 99 -13.65 -0.61 26.09
N TYR A 100 -14.10 0.16 25.09
CA TYR A 100 -14.70 1.47 25.28
C TYR A 100 -16.00 1.40 26.09
N GLN A 101 -16.91 0.48 25.74
CA GLN A 101 -18.20 0.35 26.42
C GLN A 101 -18.06 -0.19 27.86
N SER A 102 -17.10 -1.09 28.08
CA SER A 102 -16.93 -1.74 29.38
C SER A 102 -16.13 -0.91 30.37
N PHE A 103 -15.13 -0.15 29.90
CA PHE A 103 -14.16 0.52 30.77
C PHE A 103 -13.92 2.01 30.45
N GLY A 104 -14.62 2.57 29.46
CA GLY A 104 -14.55 3.99 29.11
C GLY A 104 -13.51 4.34 28.03
N TYR A 105 -13.40 5.64 27.75
CA TYR A 105 -12.63 6.18 26.62
C TYR A 105 -11.12 5.89 26.68
N GLU A 106 -10.49 6.00 27.84
CA GLU A 106 -9.02 5.92 27.98
C GLU A 106 -8.48 4.51 27.68
N ILE A 107 -9.26 3.48 27.99
CA ILE A 107 -8.79 2.08 28.10
C ILE A 107 -8.42 1.45 26.76
N PRO A 108 -9.19 1.59 25.65
CA PRO A 108 -8.76 1.10 24.33
C PRO A 108 -7.37 1.56 23.93
N PHE A 109 -7.04 2.83 24.18
CA PHE A 109 -5.75 3.41 23.84
C PHE A 109 -4.63 2.93 24.76
N ILE A 110 -4.90 2.84 26.07
CA ILE A 110 -3.93 2.33 27.04
C ILE A 110 -3.57 0.88 26.73
N VAL A 111 -4.57 0.03 26.48
CA VAL A 111 -4.37 -1.39 26.15
C VAL A 111 -3.58 -1.53 24.84
N LEU A 112 -3.99 -0.83 23.78
CA LEU A 112 -3.33 -0.90 22.48
C LEU A 112 -1.87 -0.44 22.57
N GLY A 113 -1.62 0.74 23.16
CA GLY A 113 -0.27 1.27 23.28
C GLY A 113 0.61 0.42 24.20
N SER A 114 0.05 -0.18 25.26
CA SER A 114 0.78 -1.11 26.13
C SER A 114 1.19 -2.38 25.38
N VAL A 115 0.29 -2.96 24.57
CA VAL A 115 0.61 -4.12 23.72
C VAL A 115 1.74 -3.79 22.74
N VAL A 116 1.69 -2.61 22.09
CA VAL A 116 2.75 -2.16 21.19
C VAL A 116 4.09 -2.02 21.92
N ILE A 117 4.10 -1.43 23.13
CA ILE A 117 5.32 -1.28 23.94
C ILE A 117 5.87 -2.64 24.39
N ILE A 118 5.01 -3.58 24.80
CA ILE A 118 5.44 -4.94 25.19
C ILE A 118 6.08 -5.68 24.01
N MET A 119 5.66 -5.40 22.77
CA MET A 119 6.28 -5.98 21.58
C MET A 119 7.68 -5.39 21.28
N VAL A 120 8.04 -4.22 21.81
CA VAL A 120 9.35 -3.57 21.60
C VAL A 120 10.53 -4.45 22.05
N PRO A 121 10.60 -4.96 23.31
CA PRO A 121 11.70 -5.83 23.75
C PRO A 121 11.73 -7.15 22.96
N LEU A 122 10.57 -7.71 22.62
CA LEU A 122 10.49 -8.92 21.80
C LEU A 122 11.10 -8.69 20.40
N ASN A 123 10.72 -7.59 19.75
CA ASN A 123 11.29 -7.20 18.45
C ASN A 123 12.78 -6.87 18.54
N MET A 124 13.23 -6.30 19.67
CA MET A 124 14.65 -6.05 19.91
C MET A 124 15.45 -7.35 20.06
N TYR A 125 14.85 -8.41 20.58
CA TYR A 125 15.49 -9.73 20.66
C TYR A 125 15.47 -10.47 19.32
N LEU A 126 14.31 -10.52 18.65
CA LEU A 126 14.10 -11.31 17.44
C LEU A 126 14.71 -10.70 16.18
N LEU A 127 14.69 -9.37 16.02
CA LEU A 127 15.11 -8.74 14.77
C LEU A 127 16.63 -8.80 14.60
N PRO A 128 17.13 -9.29 13.45
CA PRO A 128 18.55 -9.26 13.15
C PRO A 128 19.06 -7.81 12.98
N LYS A 129 20.35 -7.61 13.27
CA LYS A 129 21.05 -6.37 12.93
C LYS A 129 21.54 -6.47 11.50
N TYR A 130 21.23 -5.47 10.68
CA TYR A 130 21.73 -5.36 9.32
C TYR A 130 22.70 -4.20 9.24
N ASP A 131 23.98 -4.51 9.03
CA ASP A 131 24.99 -3.49 8.78
C ASP A 131 24.77 -2.85 7.41
N SER A 132 24.96 -1.53 7.37
CA SER A 132 24.66 -0.72 6.19
C SER A 132 25.89 0.09 5.82
N ALA A 133 26.41 -0.11 4.61
CA ALA A 133 27.35 0.83 4.03
C ALA A 133 26.55 2.00 3.40
N PRO A 134 26.88 3.26 3.69
CA PRO A 134 26.26 4.40 3.03
C PRO A 134 26.56 4.36 1.54
N THR A 135 25.52 4.21 0.74
CA THR A 135 25.59 4.18 -0.73
C THR A 135 25.31 5.58 -1.27
N LYS A 136 25.93 5.94 -2.41
CA LYS A 136 25.70 7.24 -3.10
C LYS A 136 24.37 7.30 -3.85
N ASP A 137 23.51 6.31 -3.70
CA ASP A 137 22.26 6.19 -4.44
C ASP A 137 21.30 7.33 -4.06
N SER A 138 20.84 8.05 -5.08
CA SER A 138 20.01 9.24 -4.90
C SER A 138 18.53 8.90 -5.03
N PHE A 139 17.73 9.32 -4.05
CA PHE A 139 16.26 9.24 -4.10
C PHE A 139 15.69 9.89 -5.37
N TRP A 140 16.26 11.03 -5.77
CA TRP A 140 15.84 11.75 -6.97
C TRP A 140 16.12 10.97 -8.25
N LYS A 141 17.23 10.20 -8.30
CA LYS A 141 17.51 9.32 -9.43
C LYS A 141 16.47 8.22 -9.53
N LEU A 142 16.03 7.64 -8.40
CA LEU A 142 15.01 6.60 -8.35
C LEU A 142 13.66 7.09 -8.89
N ILE A 143 13.19 8.27 -8.43
CA ILE A 143 11.90 8.82 -8.86
C ILE A 143 11.93 9.37 -10.29
N THR A 144 13.10 9.66 -10.86
CA THR A 144 13.21 10.13 -12.26
C THR A 144 13.07 8.98 -13.26
N ILE A 145 13.17 7.71 -12.82
CA ILE A 145 13.01 6.56 -13.70
C ILE A 145 11.53 6.49 -14.17
N PRO A 146 11.26 6.49 -15.49
CA PRO A 146 9.89 6.51 -16.02
C PRO A 146 9.02 5.35 -15.51
N LYS A 147 9.57 4.14 -15.45
CA LYS A 147 8.88 2.95 -14.92
C LYS A 147 8.50 3.12 -13.44
N VAL A 148 9.39 3.72 -12.63
CA VAL A 148 9.12 4.00 -11.21
C VAL A 148 8.03 5.06 -11.06
N LEU A 149 7.98 6.09 -11.91
CA LEU A 149 6.91 7.09 -11.90
C LEU A 149 5.54 6.50 -12.20
N VAL A 150 5.46 5.60 -13.18
CA VAL A 150 4.21 4.93 -13.53
C VAL A 150 3.75 4.02 -12.37
N LEU A 151 4.66 3.21 -11.81
CA LEU A 151 4.38 2.39 -10.62
C LEU A 151 3.96 3.24 -9.41
N SER A 152 4.60 4.40 -9.24
CA SER A 152 4.29 5.35 -8.17
C SER A 152 2.85 5.89 -8.30
N SER A 153 2.45 6.20 -9.54
CA SER A 153 1.08 6.63 -9.84
C SER A 153 0.06 5.54 -9.54
N THR A 154 0.39 4.27 -9.80
CA THR A 154 -0.46 3.12 -9.44
C THR A 154 -0.60 2.96 -7.93
N ILE A 155 0.49 3.05 -7.15
CA ILE A 155 0.43 2.97 -5.67
C ILE A 155 -0.41 4.11 -5.10
N PHE A 156 -0.21 5.33 -5.60
CA PHE A 156 -1.01 6.48 -5.19
C PHE A 156 -2.50 6.25 -5.49
N SER A 157 -2.82 5.82 -6.71
CA SER A 157 -4.20 5.52 -7.13
C SER A 157 -4.84 4.43 -6.27
N LEU A 158 -4.08 3.39 -5.95
CA LEU A 158 -4.50 2.28 -5.12
C LEU A 158 -4.89 2.75 -3.71
N SER A 159 -4.00 3.50 -3.07
CA SER A 159 -4.22 4.03 -1.73
C SER A 159 -5.35 5.07 -1.69
N ALA A 160 -5.43 5.96 -2.69
CA ALA A 160 -6.52 6.92 -2.79
C ALA A 160 -7.88 6.24 -2.91
N SER A 161 -7.95 5.13 -3.66
CA SER A 161 -9.17 4.35 -3.82
C SER A 161 -9.55 3.63 -2.51
N PHE A 162 -8.57 3.03 -1.82
CA PHE A 162 -8.81 2.43 -0.52
C PHE A 162 -9.32 3.45 0.51
N GLY A 163 -8.63 4.60 0.66
CA GLY A 163 -9.04 5.65 1.60
C GLY A 163 -10.37 6.34 1.23
N PHE A 164 -10.72 6.39 -0.05
CA PHE A 164 -12.03 6.90 -0.49
C PHE A 164 -13.19 6.12 0.16
N LEU A 165 -13.06 4.80 0.31
CA LEU A 165 -14.14 3.93 0.79
C LEU A 165 -14.51 4.22 2.24
N ASP A 166 -13.55 4.57 3.10
CA ASP A 166 -13.75 4.72 4.54
C ASP A 166 -14.92 5.66 4.91
N PRO A 167 -14.93 6.95 4.48
CA PRO A 167 -16.04 7.85 4.81
C PRO A 167 -17.24 7.69 3.89
N THR A 168 -17.03 7.38 2.60
CA THR A 168 -18.08 7.44 1.58
C THR A 168 -18.99 6.23 1.61
N MET A 169 -18.42 5.03 1.80
CA MET A 169 -19.20 3.80 1.90
C MET A 169 -20.08 3.81 3.13
N SER A 170 -19.52 4.20 4.29
CA SER A 170 -20.26 4.30 5.55
C SER A 170 -21.51 5.19 5.39
N LEU A 171 -21.34 6.37 4.77
CA LEU A 171 -22.44 7.30 4.50
C LEU A 171 -23.47 6.74 3.51
N PHE A 172 -23.01 6.08 2.45
CA PHE A 172 -23.89 5.51 1.42
C PHE A 172 -24.75 4.36 1.96
N VAL A 173 -24.15 3.47 2.76
CA VAL A 173 -24.83 2.31 3.35
C VAL A 173 -25.91 2.75 4.33
N LEU A 174 -25.59 3.72 5.20
CA LEU A 174 -26.55 4.26 6.17
C LEU A 174 -27.72 4.98 5.49
N LYS A 175 -27.44 5.82 4.48
CA LYS A 175 -28.48 6.64 3.83
C LYS A 175 -29.34 5.87 2.83
N LYS A 176 -28.73 5.03 1.98
CA LYS A 176 -29.43 4.36 0.87
C LYS A 176 -30.08 3.04 1.28
N PHE A 177 -29.38 2.24 2.10
CA PHE A 177 -29.87 0.92 2.51
C PHE A 177 -30.51 0.91 3.90
N GLN A 178 -30.50 2.05 4.62
CA GLN A 178 -31.08 2.20 5.97
C GLN A 178 -30.63 1.09 6.94
N LEU A 179 -29.41 0.58 6.76
CA LEU A 179 -28.88 -0.51 7.56
C LEU A 179 -28.46 -0.02 8.96
N PRO A 180 -28.69 -0.82 10.01
CA PRO A 180 -28.16 -0.53 11.34
C PRO A 180 -26.63 -0.45 11.33
N VAL A 181 -26.05 0.39 12.19
CA VAL A 181 -24.60 0.66 12.27
C VAL A 181 -23.75 -0.61 12.37
N GLY A 182 -24.24 -1.65 13.04
CA GLY A 182 -23.56 -2.95 13.17
C GLY A 182 -23.31 -3.68 11.83
N TYR A 183 -24.17 -3.47 10.83
CA TYR A 183 -24.01 -4.09 9.50
C TYR A 183 -22.99 -3.37 8.61
N VAL A 184 -22.66 -2.11 8.89
CA VAL A 184 -21.63 -1.37 8.13
C VAL A 184 -20.27 -2.06 8.28
N GLY A 185 -19.93 -2.51 9.50
CA GLY A 185 -18.71 -3.28 9.75
C GLY A 185 -18.66 -4.61 8.98
N LEU A 186 -19.79 -5.29 8.82
CA LEU A 186 -19.89 -6.52 8.03
C LEU A 186 -19.66 -6.26 6.53
N VAL A 187 -20.05 -5.09 6.02
CA VAL A 187 -19.79 -4.68 4.64
C VAL A 187 -18.30 -4.40 4.42
N PHE A 188 -17.64 -3.67 5.35
CA PHE A 188 -16.18 -3.49 5.33
C PHE A 188 -15.40 -4.81 5.42
N LEU A 189 -15.94 -5.77 6.18
CA LEU A 189 -15.33 -7.08 6.35
C LEU A 189 -15.22 -7.84 5.02
N GLY A 190 -16.15 -7.66 4.07
CA GLY A 190 -16.03 -8.22 2.72
C GLY A 190 -14.80 -7.73 1.96
N LEU A 191 -14.51 -6.42 2.02
CA LEU A 191 -13.30 -5.82 1.44
C LEU A 191 -12.03 -6.31 2.15
N ALA A 192 -12.02 -6.27 3.48
CA ALA A 192 -10.85 -6.62 4.28
C ALA A 192 -10.47 -8.11 4.12
N LEU A 193 -11.44 -9.01 4.22
CA LEU A 193 -11.18 -10.45 4.07
C LEU A 193 -10.76 -10.83 2.66
N SER A 194 -11.42 -10.27 1.64
CA SER A 194 -11.05 -10.57 0.25
C SER A 194 -9.64 -10.10 -0.08
N TYR A 195 -9.25 -8.91 0.39
CA TYR A 195 -7.87 -8.44 0.32
C TYR A 195 -6.92 -9.39 1.06
N SER A 196 -7.13 -9.61 2.36
CA SER A 196 -6.23 -10.45 3.18
C SER A 196 -6.08 -11.89 2.68
N LEU A 197 -7.14 -12.53 2.19
CA LEU A 197 -7.08 -13.90 1.70
C LEU A 197 -6.43 -14.00 0.31
N SER A 198 -6.68 -13.02 -0.57
CA SER A 198 -6.09 -13.00 -1.91
C SER A 198 -4.61 -12.62 -1.87
N SER A 199 -4.20 -11.79 -0.91
CA SER A 199 -2.85 -11.28 -0.75
C SER A 199 -1.73 -12.35 -0.76
N PRO A 200 -1.72 -13.38 0.10
CA PRO A 200 -0.66 -14.39 0.12
C PRO A 200 -0.62 -15.21 -1.18
N PHE A 201 -1.79 -15.51 -1.76
CA PHE A 201 -1.89 -16.27 -3.02
C PHE A 201 -1.29 -15.47 -4.19
N LEU A 202 -1.65 -14.19 -4.30
CA LEU A 202 -1.12 -13.29 -5.33
C LEU A 202 0.36 -12.98 -5.10
N GLY A 203 0.81 -12.92 -3.85
CA GLY A 203 2.23 -12.81 -3.48
C GLY A 203 3.05 -14.01 -3.94
N PHE A 204 2.57 -15.22 -3.66
CA PHE A 204 3.21 -16.45 -4.14
C PHE A 204 3.29 -16.51 -5.67
N LEU A 205 2.21 -16.15 -6.34
CA LEU A 205 2.15 -16.13 -7.79
C LEU A 205 3.10 -15.08 -8.40
N SER A 206 3.18 -13.91 -7.77
CA SER A 206 4.11 -12.82 -8.10
C SER A 206 5.57 -13.27 -8.00
N ASP A 207 5.95 -13.98 -6.93
CA ASP A 207 7.33 -14.45 -6.76
C ASP A 207 7.70 -15.60 -7.70
N LYS A 208 6.79 -16.57 -7.90
CA LYS A 208 7.07 -17.73 -8.76
C LYS A 208 7.14 -17.39 -10.24
N LYS A 209 6.41 -16.36 -10.69
CA LYS A 209 6.36 -15.94 -12.10
C LYS A 209 6.60 -14.44 -12.24
N PRO A 210 7.87 -13.98 -12.24
CA PRO A 210 8.23 -12.58 -12.44
C PRO A 210 7.57 -11.87 -13.64
N PRO A 211 7.45 -12.48 -14.84
CA PRO A 211 6.76 -11.81 -15.96
C PRO A 211 5.26 -11.63 -15.73
N LEU A 212 4.65 -12.41 -14.83
CA LEU A 212 3.24 -12.27 -14.48
C LEU A 212 2.98 -11.04 -13.61
N ARG A 213 3.98 -10.58 -12.83
CA ARG A 213 3.86 -9.37 -11.99
C ARG A 213 3.33 -8.19 -12.78
N LYS A 214 3.91 -7.96 -13.97
CA LYS A 214 3.51 -6.89 -14.89
C LYS A 214 2.02 -6.94 -15.24
N TRP A 215 1.52 -8.13 -15.57
CA TRP A 215 0.14 -8.34 -15.96
C TRP A 215 -0.81 -8.26 -14.77
N LEU A 216 -0.41 -8.73 -13.58
CA LEU A 216 -1.21 -8.59 -12.35
C LEU A 216 -1.45 -7.10 -12.02
N LEU A 217 -0.43 -6.24 -12.14
CA LEU A 217 -0.63 -4.79 -11.93
C LEU A 217 -1.68 -4.20 -12.89
N VAL A 218 -1.58 -4.54 -14.18
CA VAL A 218 -2.47 -4.03 -15.23
C VAL A 218 -3.90 -4.53 -15.01
N THR A 219 -4.08 -5.85 -14.88
CA THR A 219 -5.41 -6.44 -14.70
C THR A 219 -6.03 -6.00 -13.38
N GLY A 220 -5.22 -5.74 -12.35
CA GLY A 220 -5.69 -5.29 -11.04
C GLY A 220 -6.23 -3.87 -11.10
N GLY A 221 -5.51 -2.96 -11.78
CA GLY A 221 -5.96 -1.59 -11.99
C GLY A 221 -7.25 -1.51 -12.81
N LEU A 222 -7.34 -2.31 -13.90
CA LEU A 222 -8.53 -2.37 -14.74
C LEU A 222 -9.73 -2.99 -14.01
N LEU A 223 -9.52 -4.07 -13.26
CA LEU A 223 -10.58 -4.69 -12.45
C LEU A 223 -11.06 -3.74 -11.36
N ALA A 224 -10.15 -3.08 -10.65
CA ALA A 224 -10.50 -2.09 -9.63
C ALA A 224 -11.35 -0.98 -10.25
N SER A 225 -10.93 -0.42 -11.39
CA SER A 225 -11.70 0.60 -12.10
C SER A 225 -13.12 0.16 -12.45
N LEU A 226 -13.25 -1.03 -13.05
CA LEU A 226 -14.55 -1.60 -13.41
C LEU A 226 -15.45 -1.73 -12.17
N CYS A 227 -14.91 -2.26 -11.07
CA CYS A 227 -15.65 -2.41 -9.83
C CYS A 227 -16.06 -1.07 -9.20
N TYR A 228 -15.21 -0.04 -9.25
CA TYR A 228 -15.56 1.30 -8.76
C TYR A 228 -16.68 1.96 -9.59
N PHE A 229 -16.68 1.77 -10.91
CA PHE A 229 -17.79 2.23 -11.77
C PHE A 229 -19.12 1.52 -11.50
N LEU A 230 -19.06 0.26 -11.03
CA LEU A 230 -20.21 -0.57 -10.68
C LEU A 230 -20.62 -0.44 -9.20
N LEU A 231 -19.75 0.10 -8.34
CA LEU A 231 -19.95 0.20 -6.89
C LEU A 231 -21.12 1.13 -6.54
N GLY A 232 -21.12 2.32 -7.09
CA GLY A 232 -22.32 3.13 -7.26
C GLY A 232 -22.61 3.12 -8.75
N PRO A 233 -23.54 2.28 -9.26
CA PRO A 233 -23.72 2.13 -10.69
C PRO A 233 -23.88 3.51 -11.30
N ALA A 234 -22.91 3.89 -12.13
CA ALA A 234 -22.90 5.23 -12.71
C ALA A 234 -24.28 5.48 -13.32
N PRO A 235 -24.89 6.67 -13.17
CA PRO A 235 -26.26 6.93 -13.62
C PRO A 235 -26.48 6.69 -15.13
N VAL A 236 -25.40 6.49 -15.89
CA VAL A 236 -25.38 6.05 -17.29
C VAL A 236 -25.80 4.58 -17.46
N LEU A 237 -25.47 3.70 -16.50
CA LEU A 237 -25.66 2.24 -16.57
C LEU A 237 -27.06 1.76 -16.16
N HIS A 238 -27.93 2.61 -15.61
CA HIS A 238 -29.32 2.28 -15.24
C HIS A 238 -29.51 0.97 -14.43
N VAL A 239 -28.52 0.57 -13.63
CA VAL A 239 -28.61 -0.62 -12.76
C VAL A 239 -29.10 -0.21 -11.39
N GLU A 240 -30.15 -0.88 -10.87
CA GLU A 240 -30.61 -0.66 -9.49
C GLU A 240 -29.52 -1.06 -8.48
N SER A 241 -29.22 -0.17 -7.53
CA SER A 241 -28.26 -0.46 -6.46
C SER A 241 -28.84 -1.47 -5.48
N LYS A 242 -28.52 -2.76 -5.67
CA LYS A 242 -28.84 -3.83 -4.73
C LYS A 242 -27.68 -4.06 -3.76
N LEU A 243 -27.99 -4.35 -2.49
CA LEU A 243 -26.97 -4.55 -1.44
C LEU A 243 -25.98 -5.67 -1.79
N TRP A 244 -26.47 -6.80 -2.31
CA TRP A 244 -25.60 -7.92 -2.72
C TRP A 244 -24.60 -7.51 -3.81
N LEU A 245 -25.03 -6.72 -4.81
CA LEU A 245 -24.14 -6.24 -5.87
C LEU A 245 -23.05 -5.32 -5.28
N PHE A 246 -23.43 -4.46 -4.34
CA PHE A 246 -22.49 -3.58 -3.64
C PHE A 246 -21.41 -4.38 -2.89
N VAL A 247 -21.82 -5.36 -2.08
CA VAL A 247 -20.89 -6.23 -1.35
C VAL A 247 -20.01 -7.05 -2.31
N LEU A 248 -20.59 -7.56 -3.39
CA LEU A 248 -19.85 -8.29 -4.42
C LEU A 248 -18.76 -7.42 -5.07
N MET A 249 -19.07 -6.17 -5.40
CA MET A 249 -18.08 -5.24 -5.95
C MET A 249 -16.98 -4.91 -4.95
N LEU A 250 -17.28 -4.78 -3.65
CA LEU A 250 -16.25 -4.59 -2.61
C LEU A 250 -15.31 -5.78 -2.50
N VAL A 251 -15.83 -7.00 -2.60
CA VAL A 251 -15.01 -8.23 -2.60
C VAL A 251 -14.06 -8.23 -3.81
N PHE A 252 -14.57 -7.87 -5.00
CA PHE A 252 -13.71 -7.76 -6.18
C PHE A 252 -12.72 -6.61 -6.09
N ILE A 253 -13.08 -5.48 -5.47
CA ILE A 253 -12.14 -4.39 -5.17
C ILE A 253 -11.03 -4.92 -4.27
N GLY A 254 -11.33 -5.60 -3.17
CA GLY A 254 -10.32 -6.15 -2.26
C GLY A 254 -9.35 -7.10 -2.98
N PHE A 255 -9.87 -7.98 -3.84
CA PHE A 255 -9.05 -8.83 -4.70
C PHE A 255 -8.18 -8.02 -5.68
N ALA A 256 -8.74 -7.02 -6.34
CA ALA A 256 -8.02 -6.15 -7.26
C ALA A 256 -6.91 -5.34 -6.56
N LEU A 257 -7.16 -4.87 -5.33
CA LEU A 257 -6.18 -4.16 -4.52
C LEU A 257 -4.97 -5.06 -4.18
N GLY A 258 -5.21 -6.33 -3.85
CA GLY A 258 -4.15 -7.31 -3.63
C GLY A 258 -3.33 -7.57 -4.90
N MET A 259 -4.00 -7.61 -6.05
CA MET A 259 -3.37 -7.89 -7.35
C MET A 259 -2.45 -6.77 -7.83
N SER A 260 -2.77 -5.51 -7.53
CA SER A 260 -1.90 -4.38 -7.87
C SER A 260 -0.91 -3.99 -6.76
N GLY A 261 -1.31 -4.09 -5.49
CA GLY A 261 -0.52 -3.58 -4.35
C GLY A 261 0.72 -4.40 -4.03
N ILE A 262 0.57 -5.72 -3.96
CA ILE A 262 1.65 -6.64 -3.56
C ILE A 262 2.81 -6.69 -4.56
N PRO A 263 2.58 -6.83 -5.88
CA PRO A 263 3.68 -6.84 -6.84
C PRO A 263 4.30 -5.46 -7.09
N ALA A 264 3.69 -4.34 -6.65
CA ALA A 264 4.23 -3.01 -6.89
C ALA A 264 5.60 -2.79 -6.23
N PHE A 265 5.75 -3.19 -4.96
CA PHE A 265 7.00 -3.06 -4.22
C PHE A 265 8.18 -3.82 -4.88
N PRO A 266 8.09 -5.15 -5.16
CA PRO A 266 9.17 -5.89 -5.80
C PRO A 266 9.41 -5.47 -7.25
N GLU A 267 8.42 -4.93 -7.96
CA GLU A 267 8.62 -4.42 -9.33
C GLU A 267 9.41 -3.10 -9.33
N ILE A 268 9.17 -2.20 -8.36
CA ILE A 268 10.01 -1.00 -8.18
C ILE A 268 11.44 -1.41 -7.84
N LEU A 269 11.61 -2.42 -6.98
CA LEU A 269 12.92 -2.93 -6.60
C LEU A 269 13.67 -3.52 -7.81
N ASN A 270 13.02 -4.39 -8.59
CA ASN A 270 13.57 -4.92 -9.83
C ASN A 270 13.95 -3.81 -10.82
N CYS A 271 13.11 -2.79 -10.96
CA CYS A 271 13.39 -1.65 -11.82
C CYS A 271 14.64 -0.86 -11.37
N ALA A 272 14.83 -0.70 -10.07
CA ALA A 272 16.03 -0.05 -9.54
C ALA A 272 17.30 -0.86 -9.86
N TYR A 273 17.26 -2.19 -9.72
CA TYR A 273 18.37 -3.06 -10.11
C TYR A 273 18.69 -2.97 -11.61
N GLU A 274 17.68 -2.98 -12.48
CA GLU A 274 17.85 -2.80 -13.93
C GLU A 274 18.51 -1.45 -14.30
N ASN A 275 18.40 -0.43 -13.43
CA ASN A 275 18.98 0.90 -13.64
C ASN A 275 20.29 1.13 -12.87
N GLY A 276 20.94 0.05 -12.42
CA GLY A 276 22.30 0.06 -11.84
C GLY A 276 22.39 0.54 -10.40
N PHE A 277 21.30 0.46 -9.62
CA PHE A 277 21.35 0.69 -8.17
C PHE A 277 22.00 -0.51 -7.48
N GLN A 278 22.78 -0.25 -6.43
CA GLN A 278 23.47 -1.32 -5.70
C GLN A 278 22.52 -2.07 -4.78
N GLU A 279 22.66 -3.39 -4.72
CA GLU A 279 21.92 -4.20 -3.76
C GLU A 279 22.35 -3.87 -2.33
N GLY A 280 21.41 -3.36 -1.53
CA GLY A 280 21.74 -2.92 -0.20
C GLY A 280 20.54 -2.40 0.58
N LEU A 281 20.72 -2.27 1.89
CA LEU A 281 19.69 -1.74 2.78
C LEU A 281 19.32 -0.28 2.43
N SER A 282 20.24 0.46 1.81
CA SER A 282 19.97 1.81 1.31
C SER A 282 18.88 1.82 0.24
N LEU A 283 19.01 1.00 -0.81
CA LEU A 283 18.00 0.92 -1.86
C LEU A 283 16.65 0.46 -1.31
N LEU A 284 16.66 -0.57 -0.45
CA LEU A 284 15.45 -1.05 0.22
C LEU A 284 14.78 0.06 1.04
N GLY A 285 15.57 0.88 1.74
CA GLY A 285 15.11 2.07 2.46
C GLY A 285 14.52 3.15 1.55
N LEU A 286 15.11 3.38 0.37
CA LEU A 286 14.60 4.35 -0.61
C LEU A 286 13.27 3.89 -1.21
N VAL A 287 13.18 2.62 -1.62
CA VAL A 287 11.97 2.03 -2.23
C VAL A 287 10.82 1.95 -1.22
N SER A 288 11.10 1.48 0.01
CA SER A 288 10.10 1.48 1.09
C SER A 288 9.64 2.88 1.47
N GLY A 289 10.57 3.84 1.56
CA GLY A 289 10.23 5.23 1.83
C GLY A 289 9.35 5.84 0.75
N LEU A 290 9.63 5.54 -0.53
CA LEU A 290 8.80 5.96 -1.67
C LEU A 290 7.40 5.34 -1.59
N PHE A 291 7.33 4.03 -1.37
CA PHE A 291 6.06 3.30 -1.26
C PHE A 291 5.19 3.85 -0.12
N SER A 292 5.76 4.00 1.08
CA SER A 292 5.04 4.55 2.24
C SER A 292 4.59 5.99 2.01
N ALA A 293 5.44 6.84 1.40
CA ALA A 293 5.08 8.23 1.11
C ALA A 293 3.91 8.33 0.13
N LEU A 294 3.92 7.54 -0.95
CA LEU A 294 2.84 7.53 -1.94
C LEU A 294 1.56 6.93 -1.37
N TRP A 295 1.68 5.88 -0.54
CA TRP A 295 0.56 5.31 0.18
C TRP A 295 -0.08 6.37 1.09
N SER A 296 0.69 7.05 1.94
CA SER A 296 0.17 8.12 2.80
C SER A 296 -0.44 9.28 2.01
N LEU A 297 0.18 9.68 0.89
CA LEU A 297 -0.36 10.74 0.03
C LEU A 297 -1.71 10.34 -0.56
N GLY A 298 -1.85 9.10 -1.02
CA GLY A 298 -3.14 8.55 -1.48
C GLY A 298 -4.18 8.52 -0.38
N SER A 299 -3.83 8.02 0.82
CA SER A 299 -4.75 7.96 1.97
C SER A 299 -5.15 9.34 2.49
N PHE A 300 -4.40 10.40 2.18
CA PHE A 300 -4.81 11.78 2.45
C PHE A 300 -5.77 12.31 1.38
N VAL A 301 -5.42 12.11 0.10
CA VAL A 301 -6.20 12.64 -1.03
C VAL A 301 -7.54 11.92 -1.20
N GLY A 302 -7.57 10.60 -1.02
CA GLY A 302 -8.74 9.74 -1.22
C GLY A 302 -9.96 10.14 -0.39
N PRO A 303 -9.89 10.12 0.97
CA PRO A 303 -11.00 10.52 1.83
C PRO A 303 -11.37 12.01 1.65
N THR A 304 -10.38 12.88 1.44
CA THR A 304 -10.59 14.33 1.31
C THR A 304 -11.38 14.67 0.05
N LEU A 305 -10.95 14.16 -1.10
CA LEU A 305 -11.68 14.32 -2.36
C LEU A 305 -12.99 13.52 -2.34
N GLY A 306 -12.98 12.31 -1.79
CA GLY A 306 -14.16 11.46 -1.69
C GLY A 306 -15.30 12.08 -0.91
N GLY A 307 -15.00 12.65 0.26
CA GLY A 307 -15.97 13.37 1.08
C GLY A 307 -16.54 14.60 0.37
N PHE A 308 -15.68 15.40 -0.28
CA PHE A 308 -16.10 16.58 -1.03
C PHE A 308 -16.97 16.22 -2.25
N LEU A 309 -16.55 15.23 -3.06
CA LEU A 309 -17.29 14.78 -4.23
C LEU A 309 -18.62 14.15 -3.85
N ASN A 310 -18.65 13.32 -2.80
CA ASN A 310 -19.87 12.72 -2.29
C ASN A 310 -20.88 13.78 -1.82
N GLY A 311 -20.40 14.88 -1.21
CA GLY A 311 -21.24 15.99 -0.78
C GLY A 311 -21.90 16.77 -1.93
N LYS A 312 -21.22 16.93 -3.08
CA LYS A 312 -21.72 17.73 -4.22
C LYS A 312 -22.41 16.94 -5.31
N LEU A 313 -21.85 15.79 -5.68
CA LEU A 313 -22.25 15.00 -6.85
C LEU A 313 -22.93 13.67 -6.46
N GLY A 314 -22.95 13.35 -5.17
CA GLY A 314 -23.42 12.06 -4.67
C GLY A 314 -22.39 10.94 -4.82
N PHE A 315 -22.68 9.80 -4.20
CA PHE A 315 -21.76 8.66 -4.11
C PHE A 315 -21.45 8.03 -5.47
N GLU A 316 -22.44 7.96 -6.37
CA GLU A 316 -22.31 7.29 -7.68
C GLU A 316 -21.29 8.00 -8.57
N TRP A 317 -21.37 9.33 -8.68
CA TRP A 317 -20.38 10.13 -9.40
C TRP A 317 -19.03 10.16 -8.71
N ALA A 318 -19.00 10.20 -7.36
CA ALA A 318 -17.75 10.16 -6.61
C ALA A 318 -17.01 8.83 -6.83
N ALA A 319 -17.71 7.70 -6.82
CA ALA A 319 -17.16 6.37 -7.10
C ALA A 319 -16.69 6.24 -8.55
N ALA A 320 -17.44 6.79 -9.51
CA ALA A 320 -17.03 6.80 -10.92
C ALA A 320 -15.76 7.63 -11.15
N ILE A 321 -15.70 8.85 -10.60
CA ILE A 321 -14.51 9.70 -10.69
C ILE A 321 -13.31 8.99 -10.05
N GLN A 322 -13.51 8.37 -8.89
CA GLN A 322 -12.45 7.60 -8.21
C GLN A 322 -11.99 6.40 -9.06
N GLY A 323 -12.91 5.68 -9.71
CA GLY A 323 -12.60 4.57 -10.62
C GLY A 323 -11.81 4.97 -11.87
N GLY A 324 -11.82 6.26 -12.23
CA GLY A 324 -10.98 6.82 -13.30
C GLY A 324 -9.48 6.81 -12.97
N TRP A 325 -9.09 6.90 -11.71
CA TRP A 325 -7.67 6.89 -11.31
C TRP A 325 -7.00 5.52 -11.54
N PRO A 326 -7.61 4.40 -11.08
CA PRO A 326 -7.12 3.06 -11.40
C PRO A 326 -7.16 2.77 -12.89
N LEU A 327 -8.13 3.32 -13.62
CA LEU A 327 -8.21 3.18 -15.08
C LEU A 327 -7.01 3.80 -15.77
N LEU A 328 -6.74 5.07 -15.47
CA LEU A 328 -5.66 5.82 -16.09
C LEU A 328 -4.31 5.18 -15.76
N SER A 329 -4.07 4.84 -14.50
CA SER A 329 -2.82 4.18 -14.09
C SER A 329 -2.67 2.79 -14.72
N GLY A 330 -3.74 2.00 -14.78
CA GLY A 330 -3.78 0.68 -15.44
C GLY A 330 -3.52 0.74 -16.95
N ILE A 331 -4.08 1.73 -17.64
CA ILE A 331 -3.85 1.94 -19.08
C ILE A 331 -2.40 2.39 -19.33
N VAL A 332 -1.91 3.39 -18.58
CA VAL A 332 -0.55 3.91 -18.75
C VAL A 332 0.48 2.81 -18.50
N ILE A 333 0.32 2.00 -17.46
CA ILE A 333 1.24 0.90 -17.17
C ILE A 333 1.13 -0.23 -18.20
N GLY A 334 -0.07 -0.50 -18.72
CA GLY A 334 -0.28 -1.44 -19.83
C GLY A 334 0.43 -1.00 -21.11
N ILE A 335 0.26 0.26 -21.52
CA ILE A 335 0.94 0.83 -22.69
C ILE A 335 2.46 0.79 -22.50
N TYR A 336 2.94 1.17 -21.31
CA TYR A 336 4.37 1.15 -21.00
C TYR A 336 4.95 -0.27 -21.13
N TYR A 337 4.28 -1.28 -20.59
CA TYR A 337 4.75 -2.67 -20.70
C TYR A 337 4.67 -3.23 -22.12
N ILE A 338 3.61 -2.91 -22.87
CA ILE A 338 3.52 -3.30 -24.28
C ILE A 338 4.68 -2.68 -25.07
N TYR A 339 4.96 -1.39 -24.87
CA TYR A 339 6.09 -0.71 -25.50
C TYR A 339 7.44 -1.33 -25.10
N GLU A 340 7.64 -1.63 -23.82
CA GLU A 340 8.85 -2.30 -23.31
C GLU A 340 9.06 -3.68 -23.97
N THR A 341 8.00 -4.49 -24.05
CA THR A 341 8.04 -5.82 -24.69
C THR A 341 8.29 -5.70 -26.20
N SER A 342 7.64 -4.77 -26.88
CA SER A 342 7.87 -4.51 -28.31
C SER A 342 9.30 -4.05 -28.58
N ARG A 343 9.88 -3.19 -27.73
CA ARG A 343 11.26 -2.72 -27.87
C ARG A 343 12.28 -3.85 -27.65
N LYS A 344 12.12 -4.65 -26.59
CA LYS A 344 12.97 -5.82 -26.32
C LYS A 344 12.92 -6.85 -27.46
N ARG A 345 11.74 -7.05 -28.05
CA ARG A 345 11.56 -7.93 -29.22
C ARG A 345 12.19 -7.36 -30.50
N ARG A 346 12.41 -6.04 -30.58
CA ARG A 346 13.03 -5.36 -31.73
C ARG A 346 14.56 -5.28 -31.63
N SER A 347 15.11 -5.24 -30.42
CA SER A 347 16.56 -5.32 -30.20
C SER A 347 17.13 -6.74 -30.29
N SER A 348 16.37 -7.76 -29.84
CA SER A 348 16.80 -9.17 -29.94
C SER A 348 17.12 -9.69 -31.35
N PRO A 349 16.42 -9.31 -32.44
CA PRO A 349 16.81 -9.73 -33.80
C PRO A 349 18.08 -9.03 -34.31
N GLN A 350 18.48 -7.87 -33.75
CA GLN A 350 19.73 -7.21 -34.12
C GLN A 350 20.94 -7.83 -33.40
N ASP A 351 20.80 -8.25 -32.14
CA ASP A 351 21.88 -8.94 -31.42
C ASP A 351 22.21 -10.31 -32.03
N ILE A 352 21.20 -11.06 -32.48
CA ILE A 352 21.43 -12.37 -33.15
C ILE A 352 22.19 -12.19 -34.47
N LEU A 353 21.84 -11.16 -35.26
CA LEU A 353 22.52 -10.86 -36.52
C LEU A 353 23.96 -10.37 -36.31
N GLY A 354 24.19 -9.55 -35.27
CA GLY A 354 25.52 -9.10 -34.88
C GLY A 354 26.41 -10.26 -34.43
N THR A 355 25.88 -11.17 -33.61
CA THR A 355 26.65 -12.34 -33.13
C THR A 355 26.98 -13.33 -34.25
N GLU A 356 26.10 -13.49 -35.25
CA GLU A 356 26.41 -14.30 -36.44
C GLU A 356 27.43 -13.64 -37.37
N GLN A 357 27.36 -12.32 -37.56
CA GLN A 357 28.36 -11.57 -38.33
C GLN A 357 29.74 -11.59 -37.65
N GLU A 358 29.78 -11.46 -36.32
CA GLU A 358 31.02 -11.52 -35.53
C GLU A 358 31.64 -12.93 -35.55
N ARG A 359 30.81 -13.99 -35.47
CA ARG A 359 31.26 -15.38 -35.69
C ARG A 359 31.78 -15.62 -37.11
N ALA A 360 31.10 -15.10 -38.12
CA ALA A 360 31.51 -15.24 -39.51
C ALA A 360 32.85 -14.52 -39.78
N HIS A 361 33.07 -13.35 -39.17
CA HIS A 361 34.32 -12.62 -39.28
C HIS A 361 35.50 -13.36 -38.64
N LEU A 362 35.31 -13.95 -37.46
CA LEU A 362 36.34 -14.73 -36.76
C LEU A 362 36.75 -15.98 -37.56
N LEU A 363 35.77 -16.69 -38.14
CA LEU A 363 36.04 -17.88 -38.98
C LEU A 363 36.76 -17.54 -40.29
N SER A 364 36.52 -16.35 -40.86
CA SER A 364 37.21 -15.88 -42.06
C SER A 364 38.65 -15.41 -41.82
N SER A 365 39.04 -15.14 -40.57
CA SER A 365 40.40 -14.73 -40.20
C SER A 365 41.35 -15.90 -39.87
N GLU A 366 40.84 -17.12 -39.82
CA GLU A 366 41.61 -18.35 -39.53
C GLU A 366 41.96 -19.18 -40.79
N THR A 367 41.57 -18.71 -41.98
CA THR A 367 41.93 -19.28 -43.30
C THR A 367 42.78 -18.29 -44.08
#